data_AF-A0A1S2KPU8-F1
#
_entry.id   AF-A0A1S2KPU8-F1
#
_cell.length_a   1.000
_cell.length_b   1.000
_cell.length_c   1.000
_cell.angle_alpha   90.00
_cell.angle_beta   90.00
_cell.angle_gamma   90.00
#
_symmetry.space_group_name_H-M   'P 1'
#
loop_
_entity.id
_entity.type
_entity.pdbx_description
1 polymer ?
#
loop_
_entity_poly.entity_id
_entity_poly.type
_entity_poly.pdbx_seq_one_letter_code
_entity_poly.pdbx_strand_id
1 'polypeptide(L)'
;MAEDPAAPDARPVQIPARIHTVGPGWRGLLERLHEQIRAVFPGYRLLDLREKLGGLRIYVEGPPGSGDRLRSLIALAEVEAERTCEFCGAPGRIRSRDDWPGGWRKSVCDSCHSDWSARRIMIVCGVVRNRG
;
A
#
# COMPACT_ATOMS: atom_id res chain seq x y z
N MET A 1 12.44 40.99 3.15
CA MET A 1 11.90 39.68 2.72
C MET A 1 13.10 38.78 2.60
N ALA A 2 13.38 37.97 3.63
CA ALA A 2 14.46 37.00 3.57
C ALA A 2 13.85 35.72 3.00
N GLU A 3 14.32 35.33 1.82
CA GLU A 3 14.04 34.02 1.26
C GLU A 3 14.66 32.96 2.19
N ASP A 4 13.82 32.06 2.67
CA ASP A 4 14.22 30.93 3.52
C ASP A 4 15.15 30.03 2.67
N PRO A 5 16.38 29.71 3.11
CA PRO A 5 17.27 28.87 2.32
C PRO A 5 16.65 27.48 2.23
N ALA A 6 16.24 27.11 1.00
CA ALA A 6 15.69 25.82 0.67
C ALA A 6 16.51 24.72 1.37
N ALA A 7 15.82 23.93 2.21
CA ALA A 7 16.40 22.78 2.88
C ALA A 7 17.19 21.93 1.88
N PRO A 8 18.36 21.39 2.27
CA PRO A 8 19.23 20.65 1.35
C PRO A 8 18.45 19.52 0.69
N ASP A 9 18.68 19.34 -0.62
CA ASP A 9 18.18 18.32 -1.54
C ASP A 9 17.89 16.96 -0.87
N ALA A 10 16.76 16.88 -0.18
CA ALA A 10 16.31 15.68 0.49
C ALA A 10 15.70 14.81 -0.60
N ARG A 11 16.38 13.71 -0.93
CA ARG A 11 15.90 12.72 -1.90
C ARG A 11 14.39 12.48 -1.70
N PRO A 12 13.59 12.48 -2.78
CA PRO A 12 12.15 12.34 -2.64
C PRO A 12 11.82 11.03 -1.91
N VAL A 13 10.92 11.10 -0.93
CA VAL A 13 10.39 9.89 -0.29
C VAL A 13 9.66 9.08 -1.37
N GLN A 14 10.03 7.82 -1.53
CA GLN A 14 9.45 6.90 -2.51
C GLN A 14 8.79 5.71 -1.82
N ILE A 15 8.05 4.90 -2.59
CA ILE A 15 7.23 3.78 -2.07
C ILE A 15 7.98 2.88 -1.07
N PRO A 16 9.21 2.40 -1.35
CA PRO A 16 9.91 1.49 -0.44
C PRO A 16 10.08 2.04 0.98
N ALA A 17 10.22 3.37 1.13
CA ALA A 17 10.39 4.00 2.43
C ALA A 17 9.15 3.91 3.32
N ARG A 18 7.96 3.60 2.76
CA ARG A 18 6.68 3.56 3.48
C ARG A 18 5.97 2.20 3.43
N ILE A 19 6.50 1.17 2.77
CA ILE A 19 5.84 -0.15 2.67
C ILE A 19 5.44 -0.73 4.05
N HIS A 20 6.21 -0.45 5.09
CA HIS A 20 5.93 -0.90 6.46
C HIS A 20 4.64 -0.33 7.07
N THR A 21 3.99 0.67 6.45
CA THR A 21 2.73 1.23 6.95
C THR A 21 1.51 0.39 6.56
N VAL A 22 1.67 -0.58 5.66
CA VAL A 22 0.59 -1.43 5.14
C VAL A 22 0.93 -2.92 5.27
N GLY A 23 0.00 -3.79 4.88
CA GLY A 23 0.17 -5.24 5.03
C GLY A 23 1.37 -5.81 4.25
N PRO A 24 2.17 -6.73 4.85
CA PRO A 24 3.34 -7.32 4.20
C PRO A 24 3.00 -8.09 2.92
N GLY A 25 1.77 -8.61 2.81
CA GLY A 25 1.33 -9.32 1.61
C GLY A 25 1.32 -8.45 0.35
N TRP A 26 1.30 -7.11 0.49
CA TRP A 26 1.38 -6.18 -0.63
C TRP A 26 2.80 -5.71 -0.96
N ARG A 27 3.82 -6.15 -0.22
CA ARG A 27 5.22 -5.72 -0.42
C ARG A 27 5.67 -5.92 -1.87
N GLY A 28 5.52 -7.11 -2.42
CA GLY A 28 5.99 -7.42 -3.77
C GLY A 28 5.27 -6.60 -4.84
N LEU A 29 3.98 -6.32 -4.66
CA LEU A 29 3.20 -5.45 -5.54
C LEU A 29 3.73 -4.01 -5.48
N LEU A 30 3.99 -3.48 -4.29
CA LEU A 30 4.50 -2.13 -4.09
C LEU A 30 5.93 -1.96 -4.61
N GLU A 31 6.78 -2.99 -4.47
CA GLU A 31 8.12 -3.02 -5.05
C GLU A 31 8.06 -3.00 -6.59
N ARG A 32 7.19 -3.81 -7.21
CA ARG A 32 6.96 -3.76 -8.67
C ARG A 32 6.46 -2.40 -9.13
N LEU A 33 5.47 -1.82 -8.44
CA LEU A 33 4.96 -0.49 -8.76
C LEU A 33 6.06 0.56 -8.67
N HIS A 34 6.89 0.50 -7.63
CA HIS A 34 8.03 1.39 -7.46
C HIS A 34 8.99 1.31 -8.65
N GLU A 35 9.37 0.10 -9.08
CA GLU A 35 10.26 -0.09 -10.22
C GLU A 35 9.68 0.46 -11.52
N GLN A 36 8.39 0.20 -11.77
CA GLN A 36 7.68 0.70 -12.95
C GLN A 36 7.63 2.23 -13.00
N ILE A 37 7.33 2.88 -11.87
CA ILE A 37 7.29 4.36 -11.81
C ILE A 37 8.71 4.91 -11.94
N ARG A 38 9.68 4.39 -11.18
CA ARG A 38 11.07 4.89 -11.15
C ARG A 38 11.76 4.78 -12.51
N ALA A 39 11.42 3.77 -13.32
CA ALA A 39 11.95 3.61 -14.67
C ALA A 39 11.60 4.78 -15.60
N VAL A 40 10.47 5.45 -15.38
CA VAL A 40 9.99 6.58 -16.21
C VAL A 40 10.16 7.91 -15.51
N PHE A 41 9.96 7.94 -14.19
CA PHE A 41 9.99 9.13 -13.35
C PHE A 41 10.88 8.88 -12.13
N PRO A 42 12.22 8.85 -12.28
CA PRO A 42 13.13 8.48 -11.19
C PRO A 42 13.04 9.43 -9.98
N GLY A 43 12.60 10.68 -10.20
CA GLY A 43 12.38 11.69 -9.16
C GLY A 43 10.94 11.79 -8.63
N TYR A 44 10.06 10.82 -8.89
CA TYR A 44 8.71 10.86 -8.34
C TYR A 44 8.72 10.90 -6.80
N ARG A 45 7.71 11.54 -6.22
CA ARG A 45 7.53 11.70 -4.78
C ARG A 45 6.27 10.97 -4.33
N LEU A 46 6.38 10.15 -3.31
CA LEU A 46 5.24 9.58 -2.59
C LEU A 46 4.66 10.64 -1.66
N LEU A 47 3.36 10.90 -1.80
CA LEU A 47 2.61 11.81 -0.94
C LEU A 47 1.91 11.04 0.18
N ASP A 48 1.32 9.89 -0.12
CA ASP A 48 0.61 9.06 0.85
C ASP A 48 0.54 7.59 0.39
N LEU A 49 0.59 6.67 1.36
CA LEU A 49 0.46 5.22 1.20
C LEU A 49 -0.25 4.66 2.42
N ARG A 50 -1.47 4.15 2.21
CA ARG A 50 -2.33 3.68 3.29
C ARG A 50 -3.29 2.58 2.85
N GLU A 51 -3.75 1.80 3.81
CA GLU A 51 -4.92 0.95 3.63
C GLU A 51 -6.20 1.80 3.64
N LYS A 52 -7.15 1.44 2.80
CA LYS A 52 -8.49 2.02 2.80
C LYS A 52 -9.51 1.01 2.30
N LEU A 53 -10.46 0.68 3.18
CA LEU A 53 -11.65 -0.12 2.85
C LEU A 53 -11.33 -1.52 2.29
N GLY A 54 -10.21 -2.10 2.73
CA GLY A 54 -9.73 -3.40 2.26
C GLY A 54 -8.88 -3.37 1.00
N GLY A 55 -8.52 -2.20 0.48
CA GLY A 55 -7.55 -2.01 -0.60
C GLY A 55 -6.44 -1.03 -0.21
N LEU A 56 -5.63 -0.65 -1.20
CA LEU A 56 -4.60 0.37 -1.07
C LEU A 56 -5.07 1.72 -1.62
N ARG A 57 -4.56 2.81 -1.04
CA ARG A 57 -4.57 4.14 -1.64
C ARG A 57 -3.15 4.66 -1.75
N ILE A 58 -2.77 5.04 -2.95
CA ILE A 58 -1.41 5.47 -3.28
C ILE A 58 -1.50 6.83 -3.98
N TYR A 59 -0.85 7.83 -3.38
CA TYR A 59 -0.75 9.16 -3.96
C TYR A 59 0.71 9.47 -4.25
N VAL A 60 1.01 9.75 -5.50
CA VAL A 60 2.34 10.15 -5.94
C VAL A 60 2.26 11.41 -6.78
N GLU A 61 3.38 12.12 -6.81
CA GLU A 61 3.61 13.29 -7.65
C GLU A 61 4.82 13.01 -8.54
N GLY A 62 4.75 13.44 -9.79
CA GLY A 62 5.85 13.39 -10.74
C GLY A 62 6.00 14.72 -11.48
N PRO A 63 6.88 14.78 -12.48
CA PRO A 63 7.08 16.00 -13.26
C PRO A 63 5.81 16.42 -14.03
N PRO A 64 5.70 17.68 -14.50
CA PRO A 64 4.59 18.12 -15.34
C PRO A 64 4.33 17.16 -16.51
N GLY A 65 3.06 16.82 -16.75
CA GLY A 65 2.66 15.89 -17.80
C GLY A 65 2.72 14.39 -17.41
N SER A 66 3.22 14.03 -16.22
CA SER A 66 3.27 12.62 -15.78
C SER A 66 1.93 12.03 -15.28
N GLY A 67 0.92 12.88 -15.07
CA GLY A 67 -0.29 12.55 -14.33
C GLY A 67 -1.06 11.32 -14.84
N ASP A 68 -1.32 11.23 -16.15
CA ASP A 68 -2.06 10.09 -16.72
C ASP A 68 -1.32 8.77 -16.54
N ARG A 69 -0.01 8.77 -16.83
CA ARG A 69 0.81 7.57 -16.70
C ARG A 69 0.90 7.08 -15.25
N LEU A 70 1.09 8.00 -14.31
CA LEU A 70 1.10 7.68 -12.88
C LEU A 70 -0.24 7.13 -12.41
N ARG A 71 -1.35 7.77 -12.79
CA ARG A 71 -2.71 7.31 -12.47
C ARG A 71 -2.97 5.90 -12.99
N SER A 72 -2.57 5.59 -14.24
CA SER A 72 -2.77 4.24 -14.80
C SER A 72 -1.97 3.18 -14.05
N LEU A 73 -0.70 3.42 -13.74
CA LEU A 73 0.14 2.48 -12.98
C LEU A 73 -0.41 2.24 -11.57
N ILE A 74 -0.79 3.32 -10.89
CA ILE A 74 -1.39 3.25 -9.54
C ILE A 74 -2.71 2.49 -9.57
N ALA A 75 -3.61 2.79 -10.52
CA ALA A 75 -4.92 2.14 -10.59
C ALA A 75 -4.79 0.62 -10.74
N LEU A 76 -3.83 0.14 -11.55
CA LEU A 76 -3.56 -1.30 -11.69
C LEU A 76 -3.10 -1.92 -10.36
N ALA A 77 -2.19 -1.25 -9.65
CA ALA A 77 -1.69 -1.70 -8.36
C ALA A 77 -2.78 -1.70 -7.27
N GLU A 78 -3.66 -0.69 -7.26
CA GLU A 78 -4.79 -0.65 -6.31
C GLU A 78 -5.78 -1.79 -6.57
N VAL A 79 -6.13 -2.06 -7.84
CA VAL A 79 -6.99 -3.20 -8.23
C VAL A 79 -6.36 -4.54 -7.87
N GLU A 80 -5.05 -4.70 -8.07
CA GLU A 80 -4.33 -5.91 -7.70
C GLU A 80 -4.31 -6.11 -6.17
N ALA A 81 -4.17 -5.03 -5.39
CA ALA A 81 -4.19 -5.08 -3.93
C ALA A 81 -5.53 -5.54 -3.38
N GLU A 82 -6.66 -5.12 -3.99
CA GLU A 82 -8.00 -5.58 -3.61
C GLU A 82 -8.19 -7.10 -3.78
N ARG A 83 -7.37 -7.73 -4.63
CA ARG A 83 -7.38 -9.17 -4.93
C ARG A 83 -6.22 -9.94 -4.28
N THR A 84 -5.45 -9.28 -3.42
CA THR A 84 -4.24 -9.85 -2.79
C THR A 84 -4.38 -9.78 -1.28
N CYS A 85 -4.18 -10.91 -0.61
CA CYS A 85 -4.24 -10.98 0.84
C CYS A 85 -3.16 -10.08 1.47
N GLU A 86 -3.58 -9.11 2.27
CA GLU A 86 -2.65 -8.14 2.86
C GLU A 86 -1.72 -8.76 3.93
N PHE A 87 -2.06 -9.94 4.46
CA PHE A 87 -1.23 -10.64 5.45
C PHE A 87 -0.11 -11.46 4.79
N CYS A 88 -0.42 -12.25 3.76
CA CYS A 88 0.50 -13.25 3.22
C CYS A 88 0.82 -13.10 1.73
N GLY A 89 0.08 -12.27 0.99
CA GLY A 89 0.26 -12.06 -0.45
C GLY A 89 -0.40 -13.11 -1.35
N ALA A 90 -1.07 -14.12 -0.79
CA ALA A 90 -1.86 -15.08 -1.56
C ALA A 90 -3.10 -14.41 -2.21
N PRO A 91 -3.71 -15.00 -3.25
CA PRO A 91 -4.97 -14.52 -3.79
C PRO A 91 -6.03 -14.36 -2.69
N GLY A 92 -6.71 -13.21 -2.71
CA GLY A 92 -7.66 -12.82 -1.68
C GLY A 92 -8.86 -12.07 -2.24
N ARG A 93 -9.77 -11.70 -1.35
CA ARG A 93 -10.92 -10.84 -1.66
C ARG A 93 -11.20 -9.93 -0.47
N ILE A 94 -11.85 -8.80 -0.73
CA ILE A 94 -12.31 -7.91 0.33
C ILE A 94 -13.34 -8.65 1.19
N ARG A 95 -13.05 -8.78 2.48
CA ARG A 95 -13.96 -9.32 3.49
C ARG A 95 -13.99 -8.40 4.69
N SER A 96 -15.11 -8.37 5.38
CA SER A 96 -15.21 -7.80 6.71
C SER A 96 -14.80 -8.82 7.77
N ARG A 97 -14.40 -8.31 8.93
CA ARG A 97 -14.16 -9.14 10.11
C ARG A 97 -15.42 -9.93 10.45
N ASP A 98 -15.27 -11.24 10.70
CA ASP A 98 -16.38 -12.15 11.00
C ASP A 98 -17.48 -12.16 9.91
N ASP A 99 -17.17 -11.67 8.70
CA ASP A 99 -18.11 -11.37 7.61
C ASP A 99 -19.29 -10.48 8.02
N TRP A 100 -19.14 -9.70 9.10
CA TRP A 100 -20.17 -8.77 9.55
C TRP A 100 -20.24 -7.53 8.63
N PRO A 101 -21.42 -7.12 8.11
CA PRO A 101 -21.50 -6.09 7.06
C PRO A 101 -20.91 -4.71 7.39
N GLY A 102 -20.90 -4.29 8.66
CA GLY A 102 -20.30 -3.02 9.08
C GLY A 102 -18.85 -3.14 9.57
N GLY A 103 -18.25 -4.33 9.46
CA GLY A 103 -16.96 -4.63 10.07
C GLY A 103 -15.80 -3.93 9.36
N TRP A 104 -14.66 -3.83 10.06
CA TRP A 104 -13.41 -3.44 9.39
C TRP A 104 -13.18 -4.35 8.18
N ARG A 105 -12.72 -3.79 7.06
CA ARG A 105 -12.52 -4.52 5.81
C ARG A 105 -11.04 -4.70 5.51
N LYS A 106 -10.70 -5.87 4.98
CA LYS A 106 -9.36 -6.28 4.56
C LYS A 106 -9.46 -7.12 3.30
N SER A 107 -8.48 -7.02 2.39
CA SER A 107 -8.35 -8.04 1.34
C SER A 107 -7.58 -9.22 1.93
N VAL A 108 -8.23 -10.39 1.99
CA VAL A 108 -7.70 -11.57 2.68
C VAL A 108 -8.03 -12.86 1.95
N CYS A 109 -7.13 -13.85 2.07
CA CYS A 109 -7.42 -15.24 1.73
C CYS A 109 -8.23 -15.92 2.85
N ASP A 110 -8.73 -17.13 2.61
CA ASP A 110 -9.61 -17.80 3.58
C ASP A 110 -8.91 -18.16 4.90
N SER A 111 -7.64 -18.60 4.86
CA SER A 111 -6.89 -18.92 6.08
C SER A 111 -6.64 -17.67 6.93
N CYS A 112 -6.08 -16.62 6.34
CA CYS A 112 -5.85 -15.36 7.05
C CYS A 112 -7.15 -14.69 7.49
N HIS A 113 -8.26 -14.86 6.76
CA HIS A 113 -9.56 -14.36 7.22
C HIS A 113 -10.01 -15.07 8.50
N SER A 114 -9.89 -16.40 8.56
CA SER A 114 -10.24 -17.19 9.75
C SER A 114 -9.43 -16.74 10.97
N ASP A 115 -8.11 -16.65 10.83
CA ASP A 115 -7.22 -16.26 11.91
C ASP A 115 -7.41 -14.81 12.34
N TRP A 116 -7.58 -13.90 11.38
CA TRP A 116 -7.81 -12.50 11.65
C TRP A 116 -9.15 -12.29 12.36
N SER A 117 -10.22 -12.94 11.89
CA SER A 117 -11.57 -12.91 12.49
C SER A 117 -11.52 -13.40 13.94
N ALA A 118 -10.86 -14.54 14.18
CA ALA A 118 -10.59 -15.08 15.51
C ALA A 118 -9.57 -14.27 16.34
N ARG A 119 -9.11 -13.11 15.87
CA ARG A 119 -8.12 -12.22 16.50
C ARG A 119 -6.76 -12.87 16.79
N ARG A 120 -6.43 -13.98 16.13
CA ARG A 120 -5.15 -14.71 16.26
C ARG A 120 -4.00 -14.05 15.54
N ILE A 121 -4.28 -13.24 14.51
CA ILE A 121 -3.25 -12.49 13.78
C ILE A 121 -3.59 -11.01 13.67
N MET A 122 -2.55 -10.19 13.58
CA MET A 122 -2.64 -8.76 13.27
C MET A 122 -1.41 -8.29 12.48
N ILE A 123 -1.53 -7.17 11.78
CA ILE A 123 -0.40 -6.49 11.15
C ILE A 123 0.08 -5.38 12.10
N VAL A 124 1.38 -5.37 12.40
CA VAL A 124 2.05 -4.30 13.17
C VAL A 124 3.27 -3.87 12.39
N CYS A 125 3.31 -2.60 11.99
CA CYS A 125 4.41 -2.01 11.20
C CYS A 125 4.83 -2.90 10.02
N GLY A 126 3.85 -3.41 9.26
CA GLY A 126 4.08 -4.23 8.07
C GLY A 126 4.56 -5.64 8.35
N VAL A 127 4.34 -6.17 9.54
CA VAL A 127 4.68 -7.55 9.93
C VAL A 127 3.45 -8.24 10.52
N VAL A 128 3.19 -9.49 10.09
CA VAL A 128 2.15 -10.32 10.71
C VAL A 128 2.64 -10.81 12.07
N ARG A 129 1.83 -10.58 13.10
CA ARG A 129 2.09 -11.01 14.48
C ARG A 129 0.95 -11.92 14.94
N ASN A 130 1.32 -13.01 15.60
CA ASN A 130 0.35 -13.85 16.30
C ASN A 130 -0.03 -13.20 17.63
N ARG A 131 -1.30 -13.32 18.00
CA ARG A 131 -1.83 -13.00 19.32
C ARG A 131 -2.14 -14.34 20.00
N GLY A 132 -1.41 -14.61 21.08
CA GLY A 132 -1.68 -15.71 22.00
C GLY A 132 -2.89 -15.43 22.88
#